data_AF-A0A2V5PXG8-F1
#
_entry.id   AF-A0A2V5PXG8-F1
#
_cell.length_a   1.000
_cell.length_b   1.000
_cell.length_c   1.000
_cell.angle_alpha   90.00
_cell.angle_beta   90.00
_cell.angle_gamma   90.00
#
_symmetry.space_group_name_H-M   'P 1'
#
loop_
_entity.id
_entity.type
_entity.pdbx_description
1 polymer ?
#
loop_
_entity_poly.entity_id
_entity_poly.type
_entity_poly.pdbx_seq_one_letter_code
_entity_poly.pdbx_strand_id
1 'polypeptide(L)'
;MHSATINSLQGFKDEAQNDGNPRVFLERLSPLHVNWHNQPSASRRIGFLIFHWHVVAHFKELGLVDNMGVNPIYTVAVFSPGGAYSEADFNDAMTGVSASQSLQGLADFSHAIEGWHNEAHMVIADKTGNPLMDPGRNVFYRRFWRLHLFIDQRFESEMTSYAQAAHPQLTTSAQVIDHLENSHHSWVGLI
;
A
#
# COMPACT_ATOMS: atom_id res chain seq x y z
N MET A 1 -19.90 3.44 -0.64
CA MET A 1 -19.78 4.13 0.67
C MET A 1 -18.44 3.69 1.24
N HIS A 2 -17.51 4.63 1.45
CA HIS A 2 -16.18 4.29 1.97
C HIS A 2 -16.24 3.95 3.46
N SER A 3 -15.28 3.15 3.93
CA SER A 3 -15.14 2.83 5.35
C SER A 3 -14.79 4.07 6.19
N ALA A 4 -14.95 4.02 7.51
CA ALA A 4 -14.62 5.14 8.39
C ALA A 4 -13.11 5.47 8.32
N THR A 5 -12.28 4.46 8.11
CA THR A 5 -10.83 4.62 7.88
C THR A 5 -10.55 5.47 6.63
N ILE A 6 -11.18 5.15 5.50
CA ILE A 6 -10.94 5.85 4.24
C ILE A 6 -11.48 7.29 4.30
N ASN A 7 -12.64 7.50 4.94
CA ASN A 7 -13.15 8.85 5.18
C ASN A 7 -12.18 9.70 6.04
N SER A 8 -11.51 9.07 7.01
CA SER A 8 -10.49 9.75 7.83
C SER A 8 -9.28 10.16 7.00
N LEU A 9 -8.81 9.30 6.09
CA LEU A 9 -7.69 9.61 5.18
C LEU A 9 -8.00 10.81 4.28
N GLN A 10 -9.20 10.89 3.74
CA GLN A 10 -9.64 12.05 2.96
C GLN A 10 -9.63 13.32 3.82
N GLY A 11 -10.15 13.25 5.06
CA GLY A 11 -10.11 14.38 5.99
C GLY A 11 -8.69 14.87 6.31
N PHE A 12 -7.73 13.95 6.45
CA PHE A 12 -6.32 14.31 6.69
C PHE A 12 -5.70 15.01 5.48
N LYS A 13 -6.04 14.59 4.26
CA LYS A 13 -5.63 15.26 3.02
C LYS A 13 -6.22 16.67 2.96
N ASP A 14 -7.52 16.82 3.22
CA ASP A 14 -8.20 18.12 3.18
C ASP A 14 -7.58 19.09 4.19
N GLU A 15 -7.28 18.62 5.42
CA GLU A 15 -6.59 19.41 6.44
C GLU A 15 -5.21 19.88 5.94
N ALA A 16 -4.39 18.97 5.40
CA ALA A 16 -3.08 19.30 4.87
C ALA A 16 -3.12 20.32 3.71
N GLN A 17 -4.15 20.25 2.87
CA GLN A 17 -4.37 21.22 1.79
C GLN A 17 -4.80 22.58 2.32
N ASN A 18 -5.74 22.62 3.26
CA ASN A 18 -6.22 23.86 3.88
C ASN A 18 -5.11 24.59 4.64
N ASP A 19 -4.23 23.85 5.30
CA ASP A 19 -3.09 24.39 6.02
C ASP A 19 -1.91 24.76 5.10
N GLY A 20 -1.96 24.38 3.81
CA GLY A 20 -0.84 24.51 2.88
C GLY A 20 0.41 23.73 3.33
N ASN A 21 0.23 22.70 4.15
CA ASN A 21 1.32 21.94 4.78
C ASN A 21 1.10 20.43 4.62
N PRO A 22 1.70 19.79 3.59
CA PRO A 22 1.60 18.35 3.35
C PRO A 22 2.05 17.47 4.53
N ARG A 23 2.87 18.00 5.44
CA ARG A 23 3.34 17.25 6.63
C ARG A 23 2.21 16.87 7.57
N VAL A 24 1.14 17.68 7.64
CA VAL A 24 -0.03 17.42 8.49
C VAL A 24 -0.63 16.05 8.17
N PHE A 25 -0.68 15.67 6.89
CA PHE A 25 -1.16 14.35 6.47
C PHE A 25 -0.35 13.22 7.13
N LEU A 26 0.99 13.33 7.17
CA LEU A 26 1.85 12.31 7.79
C LEU A 26 1.65 12.23 9.31
N GLU A 27 1.47 13.39 9.95
CA GLU A 27 1.23 13.49 11.40
C GLU A 27 -0.12 12.89 11.81
N ARG A 28 -1.14 13.03 10.96
CA ARG A 28 -2.45 12.37 11.14
C ARG A 28 -2.44 10.89 10.76
N LEU A 29 -1.69 10.52 9.72
CA LEU A 29 -1.56 9.14 9.27
C LEU A 29 -0.86 8.25 10.31
N SER A 30 0.18 8.75 10.98
CA SER A 30 0.96 7.99 11.97
C SER A 30 0.09 7.27 13.03
N PRO A 31 -0.78 7.94 13.81
CA PRO A 31 -1.61 7.25 14.80
C PRO A 31 -2.65 6.32 14.16
N LEU A 32 -3.18 6.64 12.98
CA LEU A 32 -4.09 5.75 12.25
C LEU A 32 -3.37 4.46 11.81
N HIS A 33 -2.12 4.58 11.34
CA HIS A 33 -1.29 3.48 10.91
C HIS A 33 -0.94 2.54 12.08
N VAL A 34 -0.61 3.09 13.26
CA VAL A 34 -0.45 2.32 14.49
C VAL A 34 -1.73 1.54 14.82
N ASN A 35 -2.89 2.19 14.77
CA ASN A 35 -4.16 1.53 15.05
C ASN A 35 -4.45 0.40 14.03
N TRP A 36 -4.17 0.64 12.76
CA TRP A 36 -4.34 -0.35 11.70
C TRP A 36 -3.49 -1.61 11.93
N HIS A 37 -2.23 -1.44 12.35
CA HIS A 37 -1.34 -2.56 12.68
C HIS A 37 -1.78 -3.36 13.92
N ASN A 38 -2.53 -2.75 14.84
CA ASN A 38 -3.07 -3.42 16.02
C ASN A 38 -4.34 -4.24 15.73
N GLN A 39 -4.89 -4.17 14.51
CA GLN A 39 -6.05 -4.98 14.12
C GLN A 39 -5.64 -6.44 13.81
N PRO A 40 -6.53 -7.43 13.97
CA PRO A 40 -6.25 -8.81 13.55
C PRO A 40 -5.86 -8.91 12.08
N SER A 41 -4.95 -9.82 11.71
CA SER A 41 -4.57 -10.04 10.29
C SER A 41 -5.73 -10.62 9.46
N ALA A 42 -6.53 -11.50 10.06
CA ALA A 42 -7.68 -12.13 9.41
C ALA A 42 -8.76 -11.12 8.92
N SER A 43 -8.78 -9.90 9.47
CA SER A 43 -9.71 -8.85 9.03
C SER A 43 -9.21 -8.05 7.82
N ARG A 44 -8.00 -8.29 7.30
CA ARG A 44 -7.32 -7.37 6.37
C ARG A 44 -7.14 -7.86 4.93
N ARG A 45 -7.83 -8.94 4.51
CA ARG A 45 -7.75 -9.62 3.19
C ARG A 45 -7.29 -8.75 2.01
N ILE A 46 -8.21 -8.16 1.25
CA ILE A 46 -7.88 -7.16 0.19
C ILE A 46 -7.77 -5.76 0.81
N GLY A 47 -8.31 -5.57 2.02
CA GLY A 47 -8.23 -4.34 2.79
C GLY A 47 -6.84 -3.75 2.93
N PHE A 48 -5.82 -4.61 3.10
CA PHE A 48 -4.41 -4.19 3.11
C PHE A 48 -4.05 -3.33 1.90
N LEU A 49 -4.28 -3.84 0.69
CA LEU A 49 -3.93 -3.15 -0.55
C LEU A 49 -4.85 -1.96 -0.85
N ILE A 50 -6.14 -2.03 -0.50
CA ILE A 50 -7.05 -0.89 -0.65
C ILE A 50 -6.62 0.27 0.26
N PHE A 51 -6.28 -0.02 1.52
CA PHE A 51 -5.75 0.99 2.44
C PHE A 51 -4.45 1.60 1.91
N HIS A 52 -3.52 0.76 1.44
CA HIS A 52 -2.25 1.22 0.84
C HIS A 52 -2.51 2.16 -0.35
N TRP A 53 -3.42 1.79 -1.24
CA TRP A 53 -3.74 2.58 -2.41
C TRP A 53 -4.24 3.99 -2.03
N HIS A 54 -5.20 4.09 -1.10
CA HIS A 54 -5.71 5.40 -0.64
C HIS A 54 -4.61 6.25 0.01
N VAL A 55 -3.79 5.65 0.88
CA VAL A 55 -2.67 6.34 1.53
C VAL A 55 -1.66 6.86 0.50
N VAL A 56 -1.29 6.03 -0.47
CA VAL A 56 -0.34 6.39 -1.53
C VAL A 56 -0.93 7.41 -2.51
N ALA A 57 -2.21 7.30 -2.86
CA ALA A 57 -2.90 8.26 -3.71
C ALA A 57 -2.87 9.66 -3.09
N HIS A 58 -3.27 9.81 -1.82
CA HIS A 58 -3.21 11.11 -1.15
C HIS A 58 -1.77 11.60 -0.96
N PHE A 59 -0.83 10.71 -0.66
CA PHE A 59 0.59 11.06 -0.60
C PHE A 59 1.10 11.67 -1.92
N LYS A 60 0.74 11.07 -3.06
CA LYS A 60 1.07 11.58 -4.40
C LYS A 60 0.39 12.94 -4.65
N GLU A 61 -0.91 13.05 -4.39
CA GLU A 61 -1.70 14.29 -4.62
C GLU A 61 -1.21 15.48 -3.79
N LEU A 62 -0.69 15.24 -2.59
CA LEU A 62 -0.10 16.26 -1.72
C LEU A 62 1.34 16.64 -2.12
N GLY A 63 1.87 16.09 -3.21
CA GLY A 63 3.24 16.37 -3.69
C GLY A 63 4.33 15.82 -2.75
N LEU A 64 4.00 14.89 -1.85
CA LEU A 64 4.97 14.40 -0.86
C LEU A 64 6.09 13.55 -1.48
N VAL A 65 5.86 13.00 -2.69
CA VAL A 65 6.90 12.28 -3.47
C VAL A 65 8.13 13.18 -3.69
N ASP A 66 7.89 14.42 -4.13
CA ASP A 66 8.97 15.37 -4.41
C ASP A 66 9.46 16.04 -3.13
N ASN A 67 8.55 16.46 -2.24
CA ASN A 67 8.91 17.09 -0.96
C ASN A 67 9.82 16.19 -0.09
N MET A 68 9.64 14.87 -0.14
CA MET A 68 10.46 13.91 0.62
C MET A 68 11.60 13.28 -0.21
N GLY A 69 11.76 13.67 -1.47
CA GLY A 69 12.78 13.14 -2.38
C GLY A 69 12.69 11.62 -2.52
N VAL A 70 11.47 11.09 -2.67
CA VAL A 70 11.21 9.63 -2.69
C VAL A 70 11.76 8.98 -3.94
N ASN A 71 11.87 9.71 -5.06
CA ASN A 71 12.46 9.16 -6.27
C ASN A 71 13.98 8.90 -6.16
N PRO A 72 14.52 7.90 -6.89
CA PRO A 72 13.76 6.83 -7.55
C PRO A 72 13.12 5.89 -6.51
N ILE A 73 11.96 5.32 -6.88
CA ILE A 73 11.30 4.26 -6.12
C ILE A 73 12.13 2.97 -6.12
N TYR A 74 11.84 2.03 -5.20
CA TYR A 74 12.42 0.69 -5.31
C TYR A 74 11.85 -0.04 -6.51
N THR A 75 12.70 -0.80 -7.20
CA THR A 75 12.33 -1.64 -8.34
C THR A 75 12.47 -3.11 -7.97
N VAL A 76 11.95 -4.03 -8.79
CA VAL A 76 12.14 -5.48 -8.56
C VAL A 76 13.61 -5.84 -8.41
N ALA A 77 14.50 -5.22 -9.20
CA ALA A 77 15.94 -5.48 -9.14
C ALA A 77 16.57 -5.15 -7.77
N VAL A 78 15.96 -4.25 -6.99
CA VAL A 78 16.40 -3.96 -5.62
C VAL A 78 16.13 -5.15 -4.68
N PHE A 79 15.05 -5.89 -4.94
CA PHE A 79 14.54 -7.03 -4.16
C PHE A 79 14.68 -8.34 -4.94
N SER A 80 15.78 -8.52 -5.67
CA SER A 80 16.08 -9.73 -6.43
C SER A 80 17.45 -10.27 -6.00
N PRO A 81 17.82 -11.51 -6.40
CA PRO A 81 19.14 -12.03 -6.11
C PRO A 81 20.25 -11.10 -6.64
N GLY A 82 21.18 -10.72 -5.76
CA GLY A 82 22.23 -9.73 -6.07
C GLY A 82 21.80 -8.25 -5.95
N GLY A 83 20.53 -7.99 -5.60
CA GLY A 83 20.01 -6.66 -5.27
C GLY A 83 20.41 -6.19 -3.87
N ALA A 84 20.06 -4.94 -3.53
CA ALA A 84 20.43 -4.33 -2.26
C ALA A 84 19.72 -4.95 -1.04
N TYR A 85 18.55 -5.56 -1.25
CA TYR A 85 17.73 -6.22 -0.24
C TYR A 85 17.34 -7.62 -0.71
N SER A 86 18.30 -8.37 -1.26
CA SER A 86 18.09 -9.71 -1.81
C SER A 86 17.50 -10.71 -0.81
N GLU A 87 17.65 -10.46 0.49
CA GLU A 87 17.06 -11.27 1.56
C GLU A 87 15.53 -11.17 1.60
N ALA A 88 14.94 -10.09 1.08
CA ALA A 88 13.51 -9.95 0.90
C ALA A 88 13.16 -10.08 -0.60
N ASP A 89 13.47 -11.24 -1.20
CA ASP A 89 13.26 -11.46 -2.64
C ASP A 89 11.77 -11.40 -2.99
N PHE A 90 11.38 -10.40 -3.78
CA PHE A 90 10.00 -10.23 -4.22
C PHE A 90 9.53 -11.38 -5.10
N ASN A 91 10.38 -11.88 -5.99
CA ASN A 91 9.97 -12.91 -6.94
C ASN A 91 9.77 -14.26 -6.23
N ASP A 92 10.61 -14.57 -5.24
CA ASP A 92 10.44 -15.75 -4.41
C ASP A 92 9.09 -15.69 -3.66
N ALA A 93 8.80 -14.56 -3.02
CA ALA A 93 7.53 -14.38 -2.31
C ALA A 93 6.28 -14.45 -3.21
N MET A 94 6.39 -14.05 -4.48
CA MET A 94 5.30 -14.14 -5.44
C MET A 94 5.21 -15.50 -6.14
N THR A 95 6.13 -16.42 -5.86
CA THR A 95 6.13 -17.74 -6.50
C THR A 95 4.86 -18.52 -6.13
N GLY A 96 4.12 -18.97 -7.14
CA GLY A 96 2.89 -19.74 -6.95
C GLY A 96 1.65 -18.89 -6.63
N VAL A 97 1.78 -17.56 -6.54
CA VAL A 97 0.63 -16.65 -6.47
C VAL A 97 -0.06 -16.65 -7.84
N SER A 98 -1.35 -16.99 -7.86
CA SER A 98 -2.13 -17.00 -9.09
C SER A 98 -2.31 -15.58 -9.63
N ALA A 99 -2.39 -15.44 -10.95
CA ALA A 99 -2.69 -14.15 -11.57
C ALA A 99 -4.02 -13.59 -11.04
N SER A 100 -4.09 -12.29 -10.80
CA SER A 100 -5.28 -11.62 -10.25
C SER A 100 -6.41 -11.47 -11.27
N GLN A 101 -6.79 -12.53 -11.99
CA GLN A 101 -7.90 -12.54 -12.95
C GLN A 101 -9.28 -12.75 -12.29
N SER A 102 -9.32 -12.85 -10.97
CA SER A 102 -10.54 -13.01 -10.16
C SER A 102 -10.37 -12.32 -8.81
N LEU A 103 -11.48 -12.14 -8.08
CA LEU A 103 -11.44 -11.56 -6.73
C LEU A 103 -10.58 -12.40 -5.77
N GLN A 104 -10.65 -13.73 -5.88
CA GLN A 104 -9.81 -14.62 -5.08
C GLN A 104 -8.33 -14.45 -5.44
N GLY A 105 -7.99 -14.37 -6.72
CA GLY A 105 -6.60 -14.14 -7.16
C GLY A 105 -6.05 -12.81 -6.62
N LEU A 106 -6.87 -11.75 -6.61
CA LEU A 106 -6.48 -10.46 -6.03
C LEU A 106 -6.30 -10.56 -4.50
N ALA A 107 -7.11 -11.35 -3.81
CA ALA A 107 -6.96 -11.63 -2.39
C ALA A 107 -5.69 -12.45 -2.08
N ASP A 108 -5.38 -13.44 -2.91
CA ASP A 108 -4.18 -14.29 -2.78
C ASP A 108 -2.92 -13.44 -2.99
N PHE A 109 -2.93 -12.55 -3.98
CA PHE A 109 -1.88 -11.55 -4.18
C PHE A 109 -1.73 -10.62 -2.97
N SER A 110 -2.84 -10.05 -2.47
CA SER A 110 -2.84 -9.19 -1.28
C SER A 110 -2.23 -9.88 -0.06
N HIS A 111 -2.55 -11.15 0.15
CA HIS A 111 -2.00 -11.92 1.25
C HIS A 111 -0.49 -12.17 1.08
N ALA A 112 -0.06 -12.59 -0.10
CA ALA A 112 1.36 -12.86 -0.36
C ALA A 112 2.21 -11.59 -0.22
N ILE A 113 1.74 -10.47 -0.77
CA ILE A 113 2.48 -9.20 -0.72
C ILE A 113 2.47 -8.57 0.67
N GLU A 114 1.42 -8.76 1.48
CA GLU A 114 1.44 -8.36 2.91
C GLU A 114 2.50 -9.16 3.69
N GLY A 115 2.60 -10.47 3.44
CA GLY A 115 3.65 -11.31 4.03
C GLY A 115 5.06 -10.81 3.70
N TRP A 116 5.32 -10.60 2.41
CA TRP A 116 6.59 -10.08 1.92
C TRP A 116 6.88 -8.64 2.37
N HIS A 117 5.87 -7.77 2.42
CA HIS A 117 6.00 -6.38 2.86
C HIS A 117 6.60 -6.27 4.27
N ASN A 118 6.14 -7.09 5.20
CA ASN A 118 6.66 -7.11 6.57
C ASN A 118 8.12 -7.56 6.61
N GLU A 119 8.51 -8.53 5.79
CA GLU A 119 9.90 -8.96 5.64
C GLU A 119 10.77 -7.86 5.03
N ALA A 120 10.32 -7.22 3.95
CA ALA A 120 11.00 -6.10 3.33
C ALA A 120 11.21 -4.95 4.33
N HIS A 121 10.23 -4.66 5.19
CA HIS A 121 10.40 -3.69 6.27
C HIS A 121 11.54 -4.05 7.23
N MET A 122 11.62 -5.32 7.66
CA MET A 122 12.69 -5.80 8.53
C MET A 122 14.06 -5.69 7.85
N VAL A 123 14.19 -6.20 6.62
CA VAL A 123 15.45 -6.19 5.87
C VAL A 123 15.93 -4.77 5.61
N ILE A 124 15.05 -3.86 5.18
CA ILE A 124 15.45 -2.47 4.94
C ILE A 124 15.82 -1.79 6.27
N ALA A 125 15.11 -2.06 7.37
CA ALA A 125 15.45 -1.52 8.68
C ALA A 125 16.85 -1.95 9.13
N ASP A 126 17.16 -3.25 9.05
CA ASP A 126 18.46 -3.83 9.40
C ASP A 126 19.59 -3.19 8.59
N LYS A 127 19.44 -3.11 7.27
CA LYS A 127 20.48 -2.59 6.38
C LYS A 127 20.71 -1.08 6.48
N THR A 128 19.75 -0.32 7.00
CA THR A 128 19.77 1.15 6.89
C THR A 128 19.71 1.88 8.22
N GLY A 129 19.35 1.20 9.31
CA GLY A 129 19.11 1.79 10.62
C GLY A 129 17.86 2.66 10.68
N ASN A 130 17.07 2.77 9.61
CA ASN A 130 15.79 3.47 9.63
C ASN A 130 14.77 2.66 10.46
N PRO A 131 13.96 3.28 11.32
CA PRO A 131 12.98 2.59 12.16
C PRO A 131 11.74 2.20 11.34
N LEU A 132 11.91 1.34 10.33
CA LEU A 132 10.82 0.94 9.44
C LEU A 132 9.86 -0.07 10.06
N MET A 133 10.25 -0.69 11.18
CA MET A 133 9.42 -1.60 11.98
C MET A 133 8.53 -0.89 13.01
N ASP A 134 8.70 0.43 13.19
CA ASP A 134 7.87 1.23 14.11
C ASP A 134 6.76 1.93 13.30
N PRO A 135 5.50 1.45 13.36
CA PRO A 135 4.40 2.03 12.57
C PRO A 135 4.08 3.49 12.93
N GLY A 136 4.44 3.95 14.13
CA GLY A 136 4.27 5.35 14.52
C GLY A 136 5.32 6.28 13.92
N ARG A 137 6.45 5.74 13.47
CA ARG A 137 7.58 6.53 12.97
C ARG A 137 7.88 6.30 11.49
N ASN A 138 7.63 5.11 10.97
CA ASN A 138 8.09 4.70 9.65
C ASN A 138 7.54 5.58 8.51
N VAL A 139 6.32 6.11 8.64
CA VAL A 139 5.67 7.04 7.69
C VAL A 139 6.45 8.34 7.46
N PHE A 140 7.42 8.69 8.31
CA PHE A 140 8.24 9.90 8.12
C PHE A 140 9.53 9.63 7.33
N TYR A 141 9.81 8.39 6.94
CA TYR A 141 11.06 8.01 6.29
C TYR A 141 10.88 7.76 4.81
N ARG A 142 11.77 8.33 3.99
CA ARG A 142 11.80 8.11 2.53
C ARG A 142 11.70 6.65 2.12
N ARG A 143 12.42 5.76 2.82
CA ARG A 143 12.49 4.32 2.47
C ARG A 143 11.17 3.60 2.68
N PHE A 144 10.36 4.02 3.65
CA PHE A 144 8.98 3.57 3.80
C PHE A 144 8.20 3.84 2.52
N TRP A 145 8.20 5.09 2.06
CA TRP A 145 7.46 5.49 0.86
C TRP A 145 7.99 4.86 -0.43
N ARG A 146 9.31 4.64 -0.55
CA ARG A 146 9.86 3.90 -1.71
C ARG A 146 9.34 2.48 -1.81
N LEU A 147 9.19 1.79 -0.67
CA LEU A 147 8.60 0.45 -0.62
C LEU A 147 7.10 0.49 -0.93
N HIS A 148 6.37 1.43 -0.35
CA HIS A 148 4.91 1.51 -0.53
C HIS A 148 4.53 1.94 -1.96
N LEU A 149 5.30 2.81 -2.59
CA LEU A 149 5.13 3.14 -4.02
C LEU A 149 5.44 1.93 -4.92
N PHE A 150 6.42 1.10 -4.55
CA PHE A 150 6.69 -0.14 -5.27
C PHE A 150 5.51 -1.12 -5.17
N ILE A 151 4.96 -1.32 -3.96
CA ILE A 151 3.79 -2.18 -3.73
C ILE A 151 2.57 -1.65 -4.49
N ASP A 152 2.32 -0.35 -4.44
CA ASP A 152 1.21 0.31 -5.14
C ASP A 152 1.30 0.08 -6.66
N GLN A 153 2.48 0.18 -7.26
CA GLN A 153 2.67 -0.14 -8.69
C GLN A 153 2.38 -1.61 -9.03
N ARG A 154 2.74 -2.55 -8.15
CA ARG A 154 2.40 -3.97 -8.34
C ARG A 154 0.89 -4.15 -8.24
N PHE A 155 0.26 -3.52 -7.25
CA PHE A 155 -1.18 -3.60 -7.09
C PHE A 155 -1.96 -2.98 -8.26
N GLU A 156 -1.52 -1.85 -8.82
CA GLU A 156 -2.11 -1.28 -10.04
C GLU A 156 -2.06 -2.25 -11.22
N SER A 157 -0.97 -3.01 -11.35
CA SER A 157 -0.82 -4.05 -12.39
C SER A 157 -1.80 -5.21 -12.16
N GLU A 158 -1.98 -5.64 -10.91
CA GLU A 158 -2.93 -6.71 -10.56
C GLU A 158 -4.39 -6.26 -10.70
N MET A 159 -4.72 -5.01 -10.32
CA MET A 159 -6.05 -4.44 -10.54
C MET A 159 -6.38 -4.34 -12.03
N THR A 160 -5.40 -4.00 -12.87
CA THR A 160 -5.58 -4.00 -14.33
C THR A 160 -5.90 -5.41 -14.85
N SER A 161 -5.18 -6.43 -14.38
CA SER A 161 -5.45 -7.83 -14.74
C SER A 161 -6.84 -8.29 -14.29
N TYR A 162 -7.25 -7.92 -13.08
CA TYR A 162 -8.58 -8.19 -12.54
C TYR A 162 -9.69 -7.54 -13.36
N ALA A 163 -9.55 -6.25 -13.64
CA ALA A 163 -10.51 -5.51 -14.42
C ALA A 163 -10.67 -6.10 -15.83
N GLN A 164 -9.57 -6.37 -16.53
CA GLN A 164 -9.62 -6.95 -17.87
C GLN A 164 -10.33 -8.30 -17.93
N ALA A 165 -10.14 -9.15 -16.92
CA ALA A 165 -10.70 -10.49 -16.90
C ALA A 165 -12.17 -10.53 -16.42
N ALA A 166 -12.49 -9.80 -15.36
CA ALA A 166 -13.77 -9.93 -14.66
C ALA A 166 -14.70 -8.72 -14.83
N HIS A 167 -14.16 -7.53 -15.09
CA HIS A 167 -14.91 -6.27 -15.12
C HIS A 167 -14.36 -5.29 -16.18
N PRO A 168 -14.38 -5.64 -17.48
CA PRO A 168 -13.66 -4.89 -18.53
C PRO A 168 -14.16 -3.45 -18.72
N GLN A 169 -15.31 -3.10 -18.15
CA GLN A 169 -15.83 -1.73 -18.09
C GLN A 169 -15.09 -0.82 -17.09
N LEU A 170 -14.34 -1.39 -16.14
CA LEU A 170 -13.51 -0.65 -15.18
C LEU A 170 -12.15 -0.40 -15.83
N THR A 171 -11.85 0.84 -16.16
CA THR A 171 -10.66 1.22 -16.94
C THR A 171 -9.60 1.95 -16.12
N THR A 172 -9.89 2.29 -14.86
CA THR A 172 -8.94 2.95 -13.95
C THR A 172 -8.87 2.25 -12.60
N SER A 173 -7.73 2.39 -11.91
CA SER A 173 -7.55 1.86 -10.55
C SER A 173 -8.61 2.38 -9.58
N ALA A 174 -8.95 3.67 -9.65
CA ALA A 174 -10.00 4.26 -8.82
C ALA A 174 -11.37 3.59 -9.02
N GLN A 175 -11.74 3.27 -10.27
CA GLN A 175 -12.98 2.54 -10.56
C GLN A 175 -12.97 1.11 -10.01
N VAL A 176 -11.80 0.44 -10.03
CA VAL A 176 -11.64 -0.90 -9.44
C VAL A 176 -11.77 -0.82 -7.92
N ILE A 177 -11.12 0.15 -7.27
CA ILE A 177 -11.23 0.39 -5.82
C ILE A 177 -12.69 0.66 -5.43
N ASP A 178 -13.37 1.59 -6.09
CA ASP A 178 -14.77 1.89 -5.84
C ASP A 178 -15.66 0.65 -6.00
N HIS A 179 -15.39 -0.17 -7.02
CA HIS A 179 -16.11 -1.42 -7.22
C HIS A 179 -15.87 -2.42 -6.06
N LEU A 180 -14.62 -2.63 -5.65
CA LEU A 180 -14.26 -3.52 -4.55
C LEU A 180 -14.89 -3.08 -3.22
N GLU A 181 -14.85 -1.78 -2.92
CA GLU A 181 -15.42 -1.22 -1.69
C GLU A 181 -16.95 -1.31 -1.66
N ASN A 182 -17.63 -1.09 -2.80
CA ASN A 182 -19.08 -1.15 -2.87
C ASN A 182 -19.63 -2.59 -2.94
N SER A 183 -18.98 -3.46 -3.72
CA SER A 183 -19.49 -4.81 -4.02
C SER A 183 -18.92 -5.89 -3.09
N HIS A 184 -17.79 -5.64 -2.43
CA HIS A 184 -17.06 -6.64 -1.64
C HIS A 184 -16.65 -6.12 -0.25
N HIS A 185 -17.45 -5.27 0.37
CA HIS A 185 -17.19 -4.66 1.69
C HIS A 185 -16.75 -5.67 2.79
N SER A 186 -17.27 -6.89 2.79
CA SER A 186 -16.89 -7.96 3.74
C SER A 186 -15.47 -8.50 3.53
N TRP A 187 -14.88 -8.30 2.34
CA TRP A 187 -13.49 -8.64 2.00
C TRP A 187 -12.54 -7.47 2.19
N VAL A 188 -13.07 -6.25 2.17
CA VAL A 188 -12.29 -5.05 2.42
C VAL A 188 -11.93 -4.97 3.90
N GLY A 189 -12.84 -5.31 4.82
CA GLY A 189 -12.49 -5.43 6.24
C GLY A 189 -11.73 -4.21 6.79
N LEU A 190 -12.06 -3.02 6.26
CA LEU A 190 -11.54 -1.75 6.72
C LEU A 190 -12.60 -1.15 7.64
N ILE A 191 -12.16 -0.78 8.84
CA ILE A 191 -12.94 -0.21 9.95
C ILE A 191 -14.10 0.67 9.47
#